data_AF-A0A7H8N0E8-F1
#
_entry.id   AF-A0A7H8N0E8-F1
#
_cell.length_a   1.000
_cell.length_b   1.000
_cell.length_c   1.000
_cell.angle_alpha   90.00
_cell.angle_beta   90.00
_cell.angle_gamma   90.00
#
_symmetry.space_group_name_H-M   'P 1'
#
loop_
_entity.id
_entity.type
_entity.pdbx_description
1 polymer ?
#
loop_
_entity_poly.entity_id
_entity_poly.type
_entity_poly.pdbx_seq_one_letter_code
_entity_poly.pdbx_strand_id
1 'polypeptide(L)' 'MPTDLHTRYMAAHRAWADHAADCGTCTTTQPNCPEGAGLWERFAHLQDAYLTHLRDKRGTS' A
#
# COMPACT_ATOMS: atom_id res chain seq x y z
N MET A 1 -1.54 -14.51 15.51
CA MET A 1 -1.20 -14.65 14.08
C MET A 1 -0.92 -13.26 13.54
N PRO A 2 0.24 -13.02 12.91
CA PRO A 2 0.40 -11.84 12.07
C PRO A 2 -0.66 -11.94 10.97
N THR A 3 -1.85 -11.38 11.18
CA THR A 3 -2.82 -11.14 10.10
C THR A 3 -2.01 -10.54 8.96
N ASP A 4 -1.85 -11.33 7.90
CA ASP A 4 -0.74 -11.26 6.95
C ASP A 4 -0.38 -9.82 6.62
N LEU A 5 0.89 -9.46 6.78
CA LEU A 5 1.39 -8.15 6.37
C LEU A 5 1.00 -7.88 4.90
N HIS A 6 0.99 -8.96 4.10
CA HIS A 6 0.43 -9.01 2.76
C HIS A 6 -1.07 -8.64 2.69
N THR A 7 -1.91 -9.18 3.58
CA THR A 7 -3.35 -8.83 3.65
C THR A 7 -3.55 -7.36 3.99
N ARG A 8 -2.76 -6.80 4.91
CA ARG A 8 -2.82 -5.35 5.23
C ARG A 8 -2.37 -4.49 4.04
N TYR A 9 -1.29 -4.89 3.39
CA TYR A 9 -0.80 -4.26 2.16
C TYR A 9 -1.88 -4.29 1.05
N MET A 10 -2.50 -5.44 0.80
CA MET A 10 -3.57 -5.60 -0.18
C MET A 10 -4.81 -4.77 0.16
N ALA A 11 -5.18 -4.66 1.44
CA ALA A 11 -6.30 -3.82 1.87
C ALA A 11 -6.03 -2.33 1.62
N ALA A 12 -4.81 -1.84 1.89
CA ALA A 12 -4.41 -0.47 1.61
C ALA A 12 -4.38 -0.17 0.10
N HIS A 13 -3.90 -1.12 -0.71
CA HIS A 13 -3.94 -1.00 -2.17
C HIS A 13 -5.38 -0.91 -2.70
N ARG A 14 -6.30 -1.71 -2.13
CA ARG A 14 -7.71 -1.71 -2.53
C ARG A 14 -8.39 -0.39 -2.19
N ALA A 15 -8.16 0.14 -0.99
CA ALA A 15 -8.66 1.45 -0.58
C ALA A 15 -8.14 2.59 -1.47
N TRP A 16 -6.85 2.54 -1.86
CA TRP A 16 -6.28 3.48 -2.83
C TRP A 16 -6.93 3.34 -4.22
N ALA A 17 -7.09 2.11 -4.72
CA ALA A 17 -7.69 1.86 -6.03
C ALA A 17 -9.16 2.31 -6.09
N ASP A 18 -9.94 2.04 -5.05
CA ASP A 18 -11.32 2.47 -4.92
C ASP A 18 -11.40 4.01 -4.90
N HIS A 19 -10.49 4.66 -4.17
CA HIS A 19 -10.40 6.12 -4.14
C HIS A 19 -9.98 6.70 -5.50
N ALA A 20 -8.96 6.14 -6.16
CA ALA A 20 -8.51 6.60 -7.47
C ALA A 20 -9.59 6.43 -8.55
N ALA A 21 -10.45 5.41 -8.42
CA ALA A 21 -11.59 5.21 -9.32
C ALA A 21 -12.68 6.28 -9.14
N ASP A 22 -12.89 6.77 -7.92
CA ASP A 22 -13.94 7.75 -7.60
C ASP A 22 -13.47 9.23 -7.70
N CYS A 23 -12.20 9.49 -7.33
CA CYS A 23 -11.70 10.84 -7.13
C CYS A 23 -11.58 11.66 -8.44
N GLY A 24 -11.43 11.02 -9.59
CA GLY A 24 -11.29 11.65 -10.92
C GLY A 24 -10.05 12.55 -11.11
N THR A 25 -9.40 12.96 -10.02
CA THR A 25 -8.24 13.83 -9.93
C THR A 25 -6.98 12.99 -9.66
N CYS A 26 -7.13 12.03 -8.75
CA CYS A 26 -6.10 11.06 -8.44
C CYS A 26 -5.94 10.07 -9.60
N THR A 27 -4.69 9.81 -10.01
CA THR A 27 -4.37 8.85 -11.07
C THR A 27 -4.00 7.51 -10.44
N THR A 28 -4.10 6.41 -11.19
CA THR A 28 -3.78 5.05 -10.66
C THR A 28 -2.35 4.92 -10.13
N THR A 29 -1.43 5.78 -10.61
CA THR A 29 -0.01 5.76 -10.28
C THR A 29 0.43 6.91 -9.39
N GLN A 30 -0.40 7.94 -9.19
CA GLN A 30 -0.01 9.12 -8.41
C GLN A 30 -1.20 9.83 -7.74
N PRO A 31 -1.11 10.12 -6.43
CA PRO A 31 -2.08 10.93 -5.73
C PRO A 31 -1.95 12.41 -6.12
N ASN A 32 -3.03 12.99 -6.62
CA ASN A 32 -3.19 14.43 -6.85
C ASN A 32 -4.17 15.07 -5.87
N CYS A 33 -4.61 14.32 -4.87
CA CYS A 33 -5.65 14.70 -3.93
C CYS A 33 -5.14 14.44 -2.49
N PRO A 34 -5.46 15.32 -1.51
CA PRO A 34 -4.93 15.20 -0.15
C PRO A 34 -5.40 13.91 0.55
N GLU A 35 -6.61 13.45 0.25
CA GLU A 35 -7.13 12.17 0.75
C GLU A 35 -6.36 10.98 0.16
N GLY A 36 -6.17 10.98 -1.16
CA GLY A 36 -5.38 9.97 -1.87
C GLY A 36 -3.91 9.97 -1.45
N ALA A 37 -3.34 11.12 -1.08
CA ALA A 37 -1.97 11.19 -0.57
C ALA A 37 -1.79 10.39 0.73
N GLY A 38 -2.76 10.49 1.66
CA GLY A 38 -2.75 9.68 2.89
C GLY A 38 -2.90 8.18 2.62
N LEU A 39 -3.76 7.80 1.66
CA LEU A 39 -3.91 6.40 1.24
C LEU A 39 -2.64 5.85 0.59
N TRP A 40 -2.02 6.64 -0.28
CA TRP A 40 -0.78 6.30 -0.97
C TRP A 40 0.39 6.14 0.00
N GLU A 41 0.56 7.06 0.95
CA GLU A 41 1.61 6.97 1.97
C GLU A 41 1.45 5.70 2.81
N ARG A 42 0.21 5.38 3.21
CA ARG A 42 -0.08 4.16 3.97
C ARG A 42 0.20 2.89 3.15
N PHE A 43 -0.14 2.88 1.87
CA PHE A 43 0.19 1.80 0.94
C PHE A 43 1.71 1.64 0.78
N ALA A 44 2.44 2.73 0.55
CA ALA A 44 3.89 2.73 0.39
C ALA A 44 4.60 2.22 1.64
N HIS A 45 4.15 2.64 2.83
CA HIS A 45 4.71 2.17 4.10
C HIS A 45 4.51 0.66 4.31
N LEU A 46 3.33 0.13 3.96
CA LEU A 46 3.06 -1.31 4.05
C LEU A 46 3.81 -2.12 2.99
N GLN A 47 3.99 -1.56 1.80
CA GLN A 47 4.83 -2.16 0.76
C GLN A 47 6.27 -2.27 1.22
N ASP A 48 6.84 -1.20 1.78
CA ASP A 48 8.20 -1.21 2.30
C ASP A 48 8.37 -2.24 3.42
N ALA A 49 7.44 -2.25 4.39
CA ALA A 49 7.45 -3.24 5.47
C ALA A 49 7.38 -4.68 4.93
N TYR A 50 6.60 -4.92 3.87
CA TYR A 50 6.51 -6.23 3.23
C TYR A 50 7.80 -6.62 2.49
N LEU A 51 8.39 -5.70 1.75
CA LEU A 51 9.66 -5.93 1.06
C LEU A 51 10.81 -6.16 2.05
N THR A 52 10.83 -5.42 3.16
CA THR A 52 11.79 -5.59 4.26
C THR A 52 11.60 -6.96 4.91
N HIS A 53 10.36 -7.35 5.22
CA HIS A 53 10.05 -8.69 5.74
C HIS A 53 10.48 -9.81 4.78
N LEU A 54 10.26 -9.65 3.48
CA LEU A 54 10.71 -10.61 2.46
C LEU A 54 12.23 -10.70 2.39
N ARG A 55 12.95 -9.58 2.51
CA ARG A 55 14.43 -9.56 2.55
C ARG A 55 14.97 -10.29 3.76
N ASP A 56 14.44 -10.04 4.96
CA ASP A 56 14.84 -10.74 6.18
C ASP A 56 14.61 -12.26 6.06
N LYS A 57 13.43 -12.63 5.56
CA LYS A 57 13.09 -14.04 5.34
C LYS A 57 14.02 -14.72 4.33
N ARG A 58 14.53 -13.97 3.34
CA ARG A 58 15.45 -14.48 2.30
C ARG A 58 16.92 -14.48 2.73
N GLY A 59 17.30 -13.61 3.67
CA GLY A 59 18.65 -13.54 4.26
C GLY A 59 18.90 -14.56 5.37
N THR A 60 17.87 -15.28 5.80
CA THR A 60 17.99 -16.41 6.73
C THR A 60 18.32 -17.68 5.94
N SER A 61 19.57 -17.83 5.49
CA SER A 61 20.12 -19.09 4.94
C SER A 61 21.40 -19.47 5.67
#